data_AF-A0A4Y2AIT9-F1
#
_entry.id   AF-A0A4Y2AIT9-F1
#
_cell.length_a   1.000
_cell.length_b   1.000
_cell.length_c   1.000
_cell.angle_alpha   90.00
_cell.angle_beta   90.00
_cell.angle_gamma   90.00
#
_symmetry.space_group_name_H-M   'P 1'
#
loop_
_entity.id
_entity.type
_entity.pdbx_description
1 polymer ?
#
loop_
_entity_poly.entity_id
_entity_poly.type
_entity_poly.pdbx_seq_one_letter_code
_entity_poly.pdbx_strand_id
1 'polypeptide(L)'
;MVWGAISWRGLGSLVILHGRIKSNHYLSILGDHVHPFVQTVFPGERPLFQDDNVPIHTARCVQEWFEEHDDAVDHLAWPPQSPDLNIYGNIWSPKFVPDFHLHPDFRN
;
A
#
# COMPACT_ATOMS: atom_id res chain seq x y z
N MET A 1 -13.83 -2.08 1.26
CA MET A 1 -12.58 -1.55 1.83
C MET A 1 -11.82 -0.88 0.71
N VAL A 2 -10.93 0.07 0.96
CA VAL A 2 -10.05 0.62 -0.07
C VAL A 2 -8.61 0.42 0.36
N TRP A 3 -7.73 0.17 -0.60
CA TRP A 3 -6.29 0.20 -0.41
C TRP A 3 -5.71 1.32 -1.27
N GLY A 4 -4.73 2.04 -0.75
CA GLY A 4 -4.08 3.13 -1.47
C GLY A 4 -2.59 3.15 -1.19
N ALA A 5 -1.81 3.61 -2.16
CA ALA A 5 -0.39 3.90 -2.01
C ALA A 5 -0.10 5.41 -2.13
N ILE A 6 0.80 5.94 -1.31
CA ILE A 6 1.31 7.30 -1.42
C ILE A 6 2.80 7.34 -1.14
N SER A 7 3.52 8.23 -1.82
CA SER A 7 4.89 8.59 -1.50
C SER A 7 5.07 10.10 -1.58
N TRP A 8 6.22 10.60 -1.11
CA TRP A 8 6.55 12.02 -1.24
C TRP A 8 6.72 12.47 -2.71
N ARG A 9 6.91 11.53 -3.65
CA ARG A 9 7.03 11.81 -5.10
C ARG A 9 5.70 11.74 -5.84
N GLY A 10 4.65 11.20 -5.24
CA GLY A 10 3.34 11.13 -5.89
C GLY A 10 2.39 10.10 -5.29
N LEU A 11 1.22 10.02 -5.92
CA LEU A 11 0.16 9.09 -5.56
C LEU A 11 0.32 7.77 -6.33
N GLY A 12 0.16 6.66 -5.63
CA GLY A 12 0.04 5.33 -6.23
C GLY A 12 -1.42 4.96 -6.50
N SER A 13 -1.66 3.68 -6.75
CA SER A 13 -3.01 3.18 -7.06
C SER A 13 -3.96 3.33 -5.87
N LEU A 14 -5.23 3.62 -6.14
CA LEU A 14 -6.35 3.52 -5.18
C LEU A 14 -7.28 2.39 -5.66
N VAL A 15 -7.35 1.32 -4.88
CA VAL A 15 -7.99 0.05 -5.27
C VAL A 15 -9.18 -0.22 -4.36
N ILE A 16 -10.33 -0.48 -4.96
CA ILE A 16 -11.53 -0.92 -4.23
C ILE A 16 -11.40 -2.41 -3.94
N LEU A 17 -11.43 -2.75 -2.65
CA LEU A 17 -11.32 -4.10 -2.17
C LEU A 17 -12.70 -4.63 -1.73
N HIS A 18 -13.13 -5.69 -2.40
CA HIS A 18 -14.42 -6.33 -2.18
C HIS A 18 -14.31 -7.49 -1.19
N GLY A 19 -15.23 -7.53 -0.23
CA GLY A 19 -15.32 -8.63 0.74
C GLY A 19 -14.17 -8.67 1.75
N ARG A 20 -13.90 -9.88 2.27
CA ARG A 20 -12.85 -10.12 3.26
C ARG A 20 -11.51 -10.36 2.57
N ILE A 21 -10.53 -9.54 2.92
CA ILE A 21 -9.19 -9.59 2.33
C ILE A 21 -8.36 -10.70 2.99
N LYS A 22 -7.63 -11.43 2.14
CA LYS A 22 -6.71 -12.51 2.52
C LYS A 22 -5.32 -12.18 1.97
N SER A 23 -4.30 -12.84 2.50
CA SER A 23 -2.90 -12.65 2.08
C SER A 23 -2.70 -12.74 0.55
N ASN A 24 -3.36 -13.67 -0.14
CA ASN A 24 -3.22 -13.78 -1.61
C ASN A 24 -3.75 -12.55 -2.37
N HIS A 25 -4.78 -11.87 -1.85
CA HIS A 25 -5.25 -10.62 -2.45
C HIS A 25 -4.23 -9.50 -2.22
N TYR A 26 -3.56 -9.52 -1.06
CA TYR A 26 -2.49 -8.58 -0.78
C TYR A 26 -1.27 -8.81 -1.68
N LEU A 27 -0.92 -10.07 -1.98
CA LEU A 27 0.10 -10.37 -2.98
C LEU A 27 -0.22 -9.81 -4.36
N SER A 28 -1.47 -9.92 -4.81
CA SER A 28 -1.90 -9.27 -6.05
C SER A 28 -1.71 -7.75 -5.97
N ILE A 29 -2.01 -7.12 -4.83
CA ILE A 29 -1.76 -5.69 -4.64
C ILE A 29 -0.26 -5.36 -4.74
N LEU A 30 0.62 -6.16 -4.12
CA LEU A 30 2.06 -5.94 -4.18
C LEU A 30 2.59 -6.06 -5.62
N GLY A 31 2.21 -7.12 -6.32
CA GLY A 31 2.64 -7.37 -7.70
C GLY A 31 2.04 -6.40 -8.72
N ASP A 32 0.74 -6.14 -8.64
CA ASP A 32 0.01 -5.39 -9.68
C ASP A 32 0.09 -3.88 -9.46
N HIS A 33 0.30 -3.42 -8.22
CA HIS A 33 0.25 -2.00 -7.87
C HIS A 33 1.52 -1.46 -7.21
N VAL A 34 2.15 -2.18 -6.28
CA VAL A 34 3.33 -1.66 -5.57
C VAL A 34 4.57 -1.76 -6.44
N HIS A 35 4.87 -2.92 -7.02
CA HIS A 35 6.09 -3.12 -7.78
C HIS A 35 6.20 -2.20 -9.01
N PRO A 36 5.16 -2.05 -9.86
CA PRO A 36 5.21 -1.11 -10.99
C PRO A 36 5.32 0.34 -10.54
N PHE A 37 4.67 0.70 -9.42
CA PHE A 37 4.74 2.05 -8.86
C PHE A 37 6.17 2.36 -8.39
N VAL A 38 6.82 1.44 -7.68
CA VAL A 38 8.22 1.60 -7.25
C VAL A 38 9.14 1.75 -8.45
N GLN A 39 9.07 0.85 -9.44
CA GLN A 39 9.91 0.92 -10.65
C GLN A 39 9.74 2.23 -11.42
N THR A 40 8.54 2.79 -11.44
CA THR A 40 8.24 4.03 -12.17
C THR A 40 8.66 5.28 -11.41
N VAL A 41 8.42 5.34 -10.10
CA VAL A 41 8.58 6.55 -9.28
C VAL A 41 9.97 6.64 -8.64
N PHE A 42 10.64 5.50 -8.45
CA PHE A 42 11.93 5.36 -7.80
C PHE A 42 12.92 4.56 -8.68
N PRO A 43 13.18 4.98 -9.94
CA PRO A 43 14.03 4.23 -10.85
C PRO A 43 15.47 4.15 -10.34
N GLY A 44 15.98 2.92 -10.16
CA GLY A 44 17.34 2.67 -9.65
C GLY A 44 17.52 2.96 -8.16
N GLU A 45 16.43 3.23 -7.44
CA GLU A 45 16.41 3.38 -5.99
C GLU A 45 15.70 2.18 -5.35
N ARG A 46 16.02 1.91 -4.09
CA ARG A 46 15.34 0.90 -3.25
C ARG A 46 14.57 1.62 -2.15
N PRO A 47 13.32 2.04 -2.38
CA PRO A 47 12.54 2.73 -1.37
C PRO A 47 12.09 1.77 -0.27
N LEU A 48 11.82 2.35 0.90
CA LEU A 48 11.29 1.64 2.05
C LEU A 48 9.76 1.64 2.02
N PHE A 49 9.16 0.47 1.86
CA PHE A 49 7.72 0.28 1.84
C PHE A 49 7.18 0.06 3.26
N GLN A 50 6.18 0.84 3.63
CA GLN A 50 5.51 0.78 4.91
C GLN A 50 4.05 0.36 4.73
N ASP A 51 3.66 -0.70 5.43
CA ASP A 51 2.26 -1.10 5.64
C ASP A 51 1.94 -1.19 7.14
N ASP A 52 0.69 -1.52 7.48
CA ASP A 52 0.34 -1.86 8.85
C ASP A 52 0.65 -3.33 9.13
N ASN A 53 1.15 -3.63 10.33
CA ASN A 53 1.52 -4.97 10.78
C ASN A 53 0.27 -5.83 11.11
N VAL A 54 -0.71 -5.84 10.21
CA VAL A 54 -1.88 -6.72 10.31
C VAL A 54 -1.50 -8.14 9.86
N PRO A 55 -2.17 -9.20 10.37
CA PRO A 55 -1.77 -10.59 10.09
C PRO A 55 -1.73 -10.97 8.60
N ILE A 56 -2.46 -10.25 7.74
CA ILE A 56 -2.43 -10.50 6.30
C ILE A 56 -1.14 -9.99 5.63
N HIS A 57 -0.54 -8.92 6.15
CA HIS A 57 0.69 -8.30 5.62
C HIS A 57 1.94 -8.99 6.17
N THR A 58 1.84 -9.66 7.32
CA THR A 58 2.91 -10.49 7.88
C THR A 58 2.80 -11.97 7.56
N ALA A 59 1.88 -12.35 6.67
CA ALA A 59 1.77 -13.71 6.19
C ALA A 59 3.08 -14.14 5.50
N ARG A 60 3.46 -15.42 5.64
CA ARG A 60 4.72 -15.94 5.07
C ARG A 60 4.88 -15.65 3.58
N CYS A 61 3.81 -15.80 2.81
CA CYS A 61 3.85 -15.55 1.36
C CYS A 61 4.15 -14.08 1.01
N VAL A 62 3.79 -13.14 1.88
CA VAL A 62 4.12 -11.72 1.72
C VAL A 62 5.59 -11.46 2.03
N GLN A 63 6.13 -12.10 3.06
CA GLN A 63 7.55 -12.03 3.38
C GLN A 63 8.39 -12.60 2.23
N GLU A 64 8.00 -13.78 1.71
CA GLU A 64 8.62 -14.40 0.54
C GLU A 64 8.60 -13.45 -0.67
N TRP A 65 7.51 -12.73 -0.90
CA TRP A 65 7.43 -11.75 -1.99
C TRP A 65 8.44 -10.61 -1.84
N PHE A 66 8.63 -10.07 -0.63
CA PHE A 66 9.63 -9.03 -0.39
C PHE A 66 11.06 -9.56 -0.49
N GLU A 67 11.31 -10.80 -0.06
CA GLU A 67 12.61 -11.47 -0.27
C GLU A 67 12.93 -11.66 -1.76
N GLU A 68 11.93 -12.05 -2.56
CA GLU A 68 12.05 -12.20 -4.01
C GLU A 68 12.30 -10.88 -4.75
N HIS A 69 11.87 -9.74 -4.17
CA HIS A 69 11.98 -8.40 -4.76
C HIS A 69 12.88 -7.46 -3.93
N ASP A 70 13.81 -8.02 -3.15
CA ASP A 70 14.71 -7.26 -2.27
C ASP A 70 15.61 -6.29 -3.06
N ASP A 71 15.88 -6.54 -4.35
CA ASP A 71 16.63 -5.61 -5.19
C ASP A 71 15.81 -4.36 -5.59
N ALA A 72 14.49 -4.39 -5.45
CA ALA A 72 13.57 -3.33 -5.86
C ALA A 72 12.97 -2.54 -4.69
N VAL A 73 12.62 -3.20 -3.58
CA VAL A 73 11.89 -2.54 -2.47
C VAL A 73 12.21 -3.19 -1.12
N ASP A 74 12.51 -2.35 -0.12
CA ASP A 74 12.72 -2.80 1.26
C ASP A 74 11.38 -2.81 2.02
N HIS A 75 11.11 -3.85 2.82
CA HIS A 75 9.95 -3.88 3.71
C HIS A 75 10.30 -3.31 5.09
N LEU A 76 9.57 -2.28 5.53
CA LEU A 76 9.76 -1.71 6.85
C LEU A 76 9.21 -2.66 7.93
N ALA A 77 10.11 -3.15 8.78
CA ALA A 77 9.73 -3.87 10.00
C ALA A 77 8.99 -2.94 10.97
N TRP A 78 7.65 -3.01 10.94
CA TRP A 78 6.80 -2.13 11.75
C TRP A 78 6.36 -2.78 13.07
N PRO A 79 6.47 -2.10 14.22
CA PRO A 79 5.96 -2.64 15.48
C PRO A 79 4.43 -2.82 15.43
N PRO A 80 3.88 -3.91 16.00
CA PRO A 80 2.45 -4.08 16.12
C PRO A 80 1.81 -2.92 16.91
N GLN A 81 0.60 -2.49 16.52
CA GLN A 81 -0.22 -1.52 17.27
C GLN A 81 0.36 -0.10 17.40
N SER A 82 1.10 0.38 16.39
CA SER A 82 1.54 1.78 16.28
C SER A 82 0.79 2.54 15.17
N PRO A 83 -0.51 2.87 15.35
CA PRO A 83 -1.31 3.59 14.37
C PRO A 83 -0.92 5.07 14.23
N ASP A 84 -0.29 5.64 15.25
CA ASP A 84 0.19 7.02 15.34
C ASP A 84 1.36 7.32 14.40
N LEU A 85 2.12 6.28 14.06
CA LEU A 85 3.30 6.37 13.20
C LEU A 85 2.98 6.07 11.72
N ASN A 86 1.74 5.65 11.40
CA ASN A 86 1.32 5.37 10.03
C ASN A 86 0.71 6.61 9.38
N ILE A 87 1.32 7.08 8.28
CA ILE A 87 0.80 8.20 7.48
C ILE A 87 -0.66 7.97 7.02
N TYR A 88 -1.07 6.72 6.80
CA TYR A 88 -2.45 6.38 6.44
C TYR A 88 -3.43 6.68 7.58
N GLY A 89 -3.05 6.50 8.85
CA GLY A 89 -3.90 6.86 9.98
C GLY A 89 -4.26 8.34 9.98
N ASN A 90 -3.32 9.20 9.58
CA ASN A 90 -3.53 10.64 9.48
C ASN A 90 -4.33 11.04 8.23
N ILE A 91 -4.09 10.41 7.07
CA ILE A 91 -4.83 10.71 5.81
C ILE A 91 -6.30 10.31 5.93
N TRP A 92 -6.60 9.15 6.51
CA TRP A 92 -7.96 8.65 6.64
C TRP A 92 -8.66 9.13 7.93
N SER A 93 -8.00 9.97 8.73
CA SER A 93 -8.64 10.62 9.88
C SER A 93 -9.74 11.56 9.40
N PRO A 94 -10.89 11.67 10.10
CA PRO A 94 -12.01 12.53 9.71
C PRO A 94 -11.67 14.03 9.64
N LYS A 95 -10.50 14.43 10.13
CA LYS A 95 -9.97 15.80 10.00
C LYS A 95 -9.36 16.07 8.60
N PHE A 96 -9.07 15.04 7.83
CA PHE A 96 -8.27 15.11 6.60
C PHE A 96 -8.82 14.28 5.45
N VAL A 97 -10.06 13.77 5.51
CA VAL A 97 -10.74 13.22 4.33
C VAL A 97 -11.03 14.38 3.39
N PRO A 98 -10.32 14.55 2.27
CA PRO A 98 -10.72 15.52 1.26
C PRO A 98 -12.05 15.02 0.69
N ASP A 99 -12.98 15.94 0.40
CA ASP A 99 -14.13 15.61 -0.44
C ASP A 99 -13.59 15.17 -1.81
N PHE A 100 -13.37 13.86 -1.97
CA PHE A 100 -13.08 13.24 -3.26
C PHE A 100 -14.37 13.31 -4.08
N HIS A 101 -14.63 14.47 -4.68
CA HIS A 101 -15.57 14.58 -5.79
C HIS A 101 -15.02 13.75 -6.93
N LEU A 102 -15.47 12.50 -7.03
CA LEU A 102 -15.27 11.68 -8.21
C LEU A 102 -15.72 12.51 -9.42
N HIS A 103 -14.81 12.68 -10.38
CA HIS A 103 -15.13 13.28 -11.67
C HIS A 103 -16.34 12.50 -12.26
N PRO A 104 -17.35 13.18 -12.83
CA PRO A 104 -18.61 12.55 -13.23
C PRO A 104 -18.50 11.44 -14.28
N ASP A 105 -17.32 11.19 -14.84
CA ASP A 105 -17.10 10.23 -15.91
C ASP A 105 -16.97 8.77 -15.46
N PHE A 106 -16.97 8.48 -14.15
CA PHE A 106 -16.90 7.11 -13.62
C PHE A 106 -18.21 6.59 -13.04
N ARG A 107 -19.35 7.12 -13.50
CA ARG A 107 -20.64 6.44 -13.37
C ARG A 107 -20.91 5.68 -14.67
N ASN A 108 -20.74 4.36 -14.64
CA ASN A 108 -21.50 3.40 -15.43
C ASN A 108 -21.47 2.04 -14.75
#